data_AF-A0A7C7RMX0-F1
#
_entry.id   AF-A0A7C7RMX0-F1
#
_cell.length_a   1.000
_cell.length_b   1.000
_cell.length_c   1.000
_cell.angle_alpha   90.00
_cell.angle_beta   90.00
_cell.angle_gamma   90.00
#
_symmetry.space_group_name_H-M   'P 1'
#
loop_
_entity.id
_entity.type
_entity.pdbx_description
1 polymer ?
#
loop_
_entity_poly.entity_id
_entity_poly.type
_entity_poly.pdbx_seq_one_letter_code
_entity_poly.pdbx_strand_id
1 'polypeptide(L)'
;MTNKRPILQASWRIRQQRVGAILLALVGASMVAALYLSVASQTTLVGREIQDLEWQISLTREKNANLKTELARLLSYRAIQARSDALGFRPARETEIHYVLVPGYEGKEPVNLTSDAVADMNTPLLPPEYSQSLFEWVGIQVRKGFAQ
;
A
#
# COMPACT_ATOMS: atom_id res chain seq x y z
N MET A 1 0.23 67.73 55.83
CA MET A 1 -0.47 66.59 55.20
C MET A 1 -0.02 66.49 53.76
N THR A 2 0.90 65.56 53.44
CA THR A 2 1.55 65.48 52.12
C THR A 2 0.72 64.56 51.20
N ASN A 3 0.15 65.15 50.16
CA ASN A 3 -0.74 64.45 49.23
C ASN A 3 0.11 63.71 48.18
N LYS A 4 0.22 62.38 48.27
CA LYS A 4 0.96 61.57 47.29
C LYS A 4 0.13 61.43 46.02
N ARG A 5 0.60 62.01 44.90
CA ARG A 5 -0.01 61.81 43.59
C ARG A 5 0.45 60.47 43.00
N PRO A 6 -0.47 59.59 42.55
CA PRO A 6 -0.10 58.37 41.85
C PRO A 6 0.40 58.72 40.45
N ILE A 7 1.64 58.35 40.16
CA ILE A 7 2.24 58.40 38.83
C ILE A 7 1.56 57.34 37.94
N LEU A 8 0.77 57.80 36.97
CA LEU A 8 0.16 56.95 35.94
C LEU A 8 1.27 56.46 35.01
N GLN A 9 1.50 55.14 35.01
CA GLN A 9 2.46 54.50 34.12
C GLN A 9 2.05 54.70 32.66
N ALA A 10 3.01 55.10 31.83
CA ALA A 10 2.81 55.48 30.43
C ALA A 10 2.13 54.36 29.61
N SER A 11 0.86 54.58 29.27
CA SER A 11 -0.02 53.66 28.52
C SER A 11 0.40 53.41 27.06
N TRP A 12 1.43 54.11 26.57
CA TRP A 12 1.97 53.99 25.21
C TRP A 12 2.59 52.62 24.90
N ARG A 13 3.29 52.00 25.87
CA ARG A 13 4.00 50.72 25.67
C ARG A 13 3.05 49.53 25.51
N ILE A 14 1.95 49.52 26.27
CA ILE A 14 0.93 48.46 26.24
C ILE A 14 0.18 48.47 24.89
N ARG A 15 -0.03 49.66 24.32
CA ARG A 15 -0.65 49.80 23.00
C ARG A 15 0.25 49.24 21.89
N GLN A 16 1.56 49.54 21.93
CA GLN A 16 2.52 49.03 20.95
C GLN A 16 2.71 47.50 21.05
N GLN A 17 2.74 46.94 22.27
CA GLN A 17 2.86 45.49 22.47
C GLN A 17 1.67 44.70 21.92
N ARG A 18 0.44 45.22 22.06
CA ARG A 18 -0.77 44.56 21.53
C ARG A 18 -0.77 44.52 20.00
N VAL A 19 -0.38 45.61 19.36
CA VAL A 19 -0.29 45.66 17.88
C VAL A 19 0.77 44.67 17.38
N GLY A 20 1.93 44.61 18.02
CA GLY A 20 2.97 43.62 17.71
C GLY A 20 2.50 42.18 17.91
N ALA A 21 1.79 41.89 19.00
CA ALA A 21 1.27 40.55 19.27
C ALA A 21 0.22 40.10 18.24
N ILE A 22 -0.69 41.00 17.83
CA ILE A 22 -1.67 40.71 16.78
C ILE A 22 -0.99 40.46 15.44
N LEU A 23 0.01 41.28 15.07
CA LEU A 23 0.80 41.07 13.86
C LEU A 23 1.52 39.72 13.87
N LEU A 24 2.15 39.36 14.98
CA LEU A 24 2.87 38.09 15.12
C LEU A 24 1.93 36.89 15.03
N ALA A 25 0.76 36.98 15.66
CA ALA A 25 -0.29 35.96 15.55
C ALA A 25 -0.79 35.83 14.12
N LEU A 26 -0.96 36.94 13.40
CA LEU A 26 -1.43 36.94 12.01
C LEU A 26 -0.39 36.34 11.06
N VAL A 27 0.89 36.66 11.24
CA VAL A 27 1.98 36.03 10.49
C VAL A 27 2.03 34.53 10.78
N GLY A 28 1.96 34.13 12.05
CA GLY A 28 1.92 32.71 12.44
C GLY A 28 0.75 31.95 11.80
N ALA A 29 -0.46 32.52 11.86
CA ALA A 29 -1.65 31.95 11.23
C ALA A 29 -1.49 31.86 9.71
N SER A 30 -0.92 32.88 9.06
CA SER A 30 -0.67 32.87 7.61
C SER A 30 0.32 31.78 7.20
N MET A 31 1.36 31.53 8.02
CA MET A 31 2.35 30.49 7.75
C MET A 31 1.75 29.09 7.85
N VAL A 32 0.90 28.85 8.86
CA VAL A 32 0.16 27.59 9.00
C VAL A 32 -0.81 27.40 7.83
N ALA A 33 -1.54 28.45 7.44
CA ALA A 33 -2.44 28.40 6.30
C ALA A 33 -1.71 28.10 4.98
N ALA A 34 -0.56 28.74 4.75
CA ALA A 34 0.28 28.50 3.57
C ALA A 34 0.82 27.07 3.53
N LEU A 35 1.26 26.53 4.67
CA LEU A 35 1.70 25.14 4.76
C LEU A 35 0.57 24.16 4.45
N TYR A 36 -0.62 24.39 5.03
CA TYR A 36 -1.78 23.54 4.80
C TYR A 36 -2.21 23.55 3.32
N LEU A 37 -2.19 24.72 2.69
CA LEU A 37 -2.48 24.86 1.26
C LEU A 37 -1.43 24.16 0.39
N SER A 38 -0.15 24.25 0.74
CA SER A 38 0.95 23.57 0.03
C SER A 38 0.77 22.04 0.08
N VAL A 39 0.49 21.48 1.25
CA VAL A 39 0.23 20.04 1.42
C VAL A 39 -1.02 19.60 0.65
N ALA A 40 -2.11 20.38 0.72
CA ALA A 40 -3.35 20.08 0.00
C ALA A 40 -3.18 20.10 -1.53
N SER A 41 -2.31 20.97 -2.05
CA SER A 41 -2.04 21.05 -3.50
C SER A 41 -1.26 19.85 -4.03
N GLN A 42 -0.35 19.28 -3.23
CA GLN A 42 0.46 18.12 -3.63
C GLN A 42 -0.37 16.84 -3.67
N THR A 43 -1.38 16.71 -2.80
CA THR A 43 -2.25 15.52 -2.76
C THR A 43 -3.25 15.47 -3.91
N THR A 44 -3.60 16.62 -4.51
CA THR A 44 -4.60 16.67 -5.60
C THR A 44 -4.09 16.06 -6.91
N LEU A 45 -2.79 16.18 -7.20
CA LEU A 45 -2.17 15.60 -8.40
C LEU A 45 -1.97 14.09 -8.26
N VAL A 46 -1.46 13.65 -7.11
CA VAL A 46 -1.25 12.22 -6.81
C VAL A 46 -2.57 11.45 -6.77
N GLY A 47 -3.65 12.07 -6.27
CA GLY A 47 -4.98 11.44 -6.24
C GLY A 47 -5.54 11.09 -7.63
N ARG A 48 -5.30 11.92 -8.66
CA ARG A 48 -5.73 11.64 -10.03
C ARG A 48 -4.96 10.46 -10.63
N GLU A 49 -3.66 10.38 -10.37
CA GLU A 49 -2.82 9.28 -10.85
C GLU A 49 -3.22 7.95 -10.20
N ILE A 50 -3.50 7.95 -8.90
CA ILE A 50 -4.04 6.77 -8.20
C ILE A 50 -5.36 6.33 -8.83
N GLN A 51 -6.28 7.26 -9.10
CA GLN A 51 -7.57 6.93 -9.71
C GLN A 51 -7.43 6.34 -11.12
N ASP A 52 -6.48 6.85 -11.92
CA ASP A 52 -6.18 6.29 -13.23
C ASP A 52 -5.57 4.88 -13.13
N LEU A 53 -4.64 4.66 -12.21
CA LEU A 53 -4.07 3.34 -11.93
C LEU A 53 -5.13 2.35 -11.45
N GLU A 54 -6.03 2.75 -10.56
CA GLU A 54 -7.15 1.93 -10.09
C GLU A 54 -8.08 1.54 -11.24
N TRP A 55 -8.38 2.49 -12.13
CA TRP A 55 -9.14 2.23 -13.34
C TRP A 55 -8.46 1.22 -14.26
N GLN A 56 -7.15 1.39 -14.51
CA GLN A 56 -6.36 0.45 -15.32
C GLN A 56 -6.31 -0.95 -14.70
N ILE A 57 -6.16 -1.06 -13.37
CA ILE A 57 -6.20 -2.33 -12.64
C ILE A 57 -7.57 -2.99 -12.82
N SER A 58 -8.66 -2.24 -12.65
CA SER A 58 -10.03 -2.74 -12.81
C SER A 58 -10.27 -3.29 -14.22
N LEU A 59 -9.92 -2.52 -15.26
CA LEU A 59 -10.02 -2.94 -16.66
C LEU A 59 -9.20 -4.21 -16.94
N THR A 60 -7.99 -4.29 -16.40
CA THR A 60 -7.11 -5.45 -16.59
C THR A 60 -7.67 -6.69 -15.88
N ARG A 61 -8.25 -6.51 -14.69
CA ARG A 61 -8.90 -7.60 -13.94
C ARG A 61 -10.12 -8.12 -14.69
N GLU A 62 -10.95 -7.24 -15.24
CA GLU A 62 -12.11 -7.60 -16.05
C GLU A 62 -11.69 -8.40 -17.30
N LYS A 63 -10.69 -7.91 -18.04
CA LYS A 63 -10.14 -8.63 -19.20
C LYS A 63 -9.65 -10.04 -18.84
N ASN A 64 -8.92 -10.17 -17.73
CA ASN A 64 -8.45 -11.47 -17.26
C ASN A 64 -9.61 -12.39 -16.87
N ALA A 65 -10.65 -11.88 -16.22
CA ALA A 65 -11.83 -12.67 -15.88
C ALA A 65 -12.55 -13.18 -17.13
N ASN A 66 -12.72 -12.31 -18.13
CA ASN A 66 -13.33 -12.68 -19.41
C ASN A 66 -12.52 -13.76 -20.15
N LEU A 67 -11.19 -13.61 -20.20
CA LEU A 67 -10.30 -14.61 -20.81
C LEU A 67 -10.35 -15.95 -20.07
N LYS A 68 -10.40 -15.94 -18.73
CA LYS A 68 -10.55 -17.17 -17.93
C LYS A 68 -11.88 -17.86 -18.21
N THR A 69 -12.98 -17.11 -18.31
CA THR A 69 -14.29 -17.66 -18.69
C THR A 69 -14.26 -18.27 -20.09
N GLU A 70 -13.60 -17.62 -21.05
CA GLU A 70 -13.47 -18.14 -22.40
C GLU A 70 -12.60 -19.41 -22.45
N LEU A 71 -11.49 -19.43 -21.72
CA LEU A 71 -10.67 -20.64 -21.56
C LEU A 71 -11.48 -21.77 -20.93
N ALA A 72 -12.25 -21.51 -19.87
CA ALA A 72 -13.10 -22.51 -19.25
C ALA A 72 -14.16 -23.04 -20.23
N ARG A 73 -14.72 -22.18 -21.08
CA ARG A 73 -15.67 -22.59 -22.13
C ARG A 73 -15.00 -23.51 -23.15
N LEU A 74 -13.81 -23.15 -23.64
CA LEU A 74 -13.04 -23.91 -24.63
C LEU A 74 -12.50 -25.24 -24.09
N LEU A 75 -12.08 -25.25 -22.83
CA LEU A 75 -11.55 -26.43 -22.13
C LEU A 75 -12.64 -27.24 -21.42
N SER A 76 -13.91 -26.81 -21.50
CA SER A 76 -15.00 -27.56 -20.92
C SER A 76 -15.07 -28.95 -21.54
N TYR A 77 -15.42 -29.94 -20.72
CA TYR A 77 -15.59 -31.32 -21.18
C TYR A 77 -16.46 -31.40 -22.43
N ARG A 78 -17.58 -30.65 -22.46
CA ARG A 78 -18.49 -30.60 -23.61
C ARG A 78 -17.82 -30.06 -24.87
N ALA A 79 -17.06 -28.96 -24.77
CA ALA A 79 -16.40 -28.36 -25.93
C ALA A 79 -15.25 -29.24 -26.45
N ILE A 80 -14.46 -29.82 -25.56
CA ILE A 80 -13.40 -30.77 -25.92
C ILE A 80 -14.01 -32.01 -26.54
N GLN A 81 -15.05 -32.61 -25.94
CA GLN A 81 -15.70 -33.81 -26.46
C GLN A 81 -16.25 -33.57 -27.87
N ALA A 82 -16.98 -32.47 -28.08
CA ALA A 82 -17.51 -32.12 -29.40
C ALA A 82 -16.40 -31.94 -30.45
N ARG A 83 -15.27 -31.31 -30.08
CA ARG A 83 -14.10 -31.19 -30.96
C ARG A 83 -13.44 -32.54 -31.21
N SER A 84 -13.34 -33.38 -30.19
CA SER A 84 -12.74 -34.71 -30.29
C SER A 84 -13.54 -35.61 -31.22
N ASP A 85 -14.87 -35.59 -31.09
CA ASP A 85 -15.80 -36.33 -31.94
C ASP A 85 -15.70 -35.83 -33.39
N ALA A 86 -15.64 -34.52 -33.60
CA ALA A 86 -15.46 -33.92 -34.93
C ALA A 86 -14.12 -34.27 -35.60
N LEU A 87 -13.08 -34.55 -34.81
CA LEU A 87 -11.78 -35.00 -35.29
C LEU A 87 -11.69 -36.54 -35.43
N GLY A 88 -12.75 -37.28 -35.09
CA GLY A 88 -12.78 -38.74 -35.15
C GLY A 88 -11.99 -39.42 -34.04
N PHE A 89 -11.66 -38.71 -32.96
CA PHE A 89 -11.06 -39.34 -31.79
C PHE A 89 -12.07 -40.28 -31.11
N ARG A 90 -11.54 -41.37 -30.57
CA ARG A 90 -12.30 -42.38 -29.83
C ARG A 90 -11.50 -42.82 -28.61
N PRO A 91 -12.16 -43.32 -27.55
CA PRO A 91 -11.47 -43.94 -26.43
C PRO A 91 -10.51 -45.04 -26.92
N ALA A 92 -9.30 -45.07 -26.36
CA ALA A 92 -8.32 -46.10 -26.64
C ALA A 92 -8.77 -47.44 -26.06
N ARG A 93 -8.58 -48.52 -26.81
CA ARG A 93 -8.84 -49.88 -26.32
C ARG A 93 -7.65 -50.37 -25.50
N GLU A 94 -7.87 -51.36 -24.62
CA GLU A 94 -6.81 -51.94 -23.79
C GLU A 94 -5.61 -52.45 -24.62
N THR A 95 -5.85 -52.95 -25.83
CA THR A 95 -4.80 -53.44 -26.74
C THR A 95 -4.01 -52.33 -27.42
N GLU A 96 -4.47 -51.07 -27.35
CA GLU A 96 -3.82 -49.89 -27.94
C GLU A 96 -2.98 -49.13 -26.89
N ILE A 97 -3.03 -49.51 -25.61
CA ILE A 97 -2.32 -48.85 -24.51
C ILE A 97 -0.98 -49.56 -24.28
N HIS A 98 0.12 -48.85 -24.51
CA HIS A 98 1.48 -49.34 -24.25
C HIS A 98 2.15 -48.48 -23.18
N TYR A 99 2.65 -49.12 -22.12
CA TYR A 99 3.38 -48.46 -21.06
C TYR A 99 4.87 -48.44 -21.39
N VAL A 100 5.48 -47.25 -21.32
CA VAL A 100 6.91 -47.05 -21.52
C VAL A 100 7.54 -46.64 -20.19
N LEU A 101 8.57 -47.36 -19.76
CA LEU A 101 9.39 -47.00 -18.61
C LEU A 101 10.25 -45.80 -19.00
N VAL A 102 10.10 -44.69 -18.29
CA VAL A 102 10.96 -43.50 -18.45
C VAL A 102 12.11 -43.62 -17.44
N PRO A 103 13.35 -43.87 -17.88
CA PRO A 103 14.49 -43.99 -16.97
C PRO A 103 14.69 -42.68 -16.19
N GLY A 104 14.88 -42.76 -14.87
CA GLY A 104 15.06 -41.59 -14.00
C GLY A 104 13.77 -40.87 -13.61
N TYR A 105 12.58 -41.41 -13.92
CA TYR A 105 11.32 -40.88 -13.42
C TYR A 105 11.13 -41.26 -11.94
N GLU A 106 11.33 -40.29 -11.04
CA GLU A 106 11.15 -40.49 -9.59
C GLU A 106 9.69 -40.49 -9.13
N GLY A 107 8.74 -40.48 -10.07
CA GLY A 107 7.32 -40.34 -9.76
C GLY A 107 6.91 -38.88 -9.61
N LYS A 108 5.59 -38.66 -9.50
CA LYS A 108 5.07 -37.34 -9.13
C LYS A 108 5.19 -37.24 -7.63
N GLU A 109 6.00 -36.30 -7.14
CA GLU A 109 6.16 -36.06 -5.72
C GLU A 109 4.77 -35.81 -5.11
N PRO A 110 4.36 -36.57 -4.07
CA PRO A 110 3.05 -36.38 -3.48
C PRO A 110 2.99 -34.96 -2.94
N VAL A 111 2.02 -34.17 -3.41
CA VAL A 111 1.76 -32.83 -2.87
C VAL A 111 1.42 -33.01 -1.39
N ASN A 112 2.36 -32.65 -0.53
CA ASN A 112 2.18 -32.75 0.92
C ASN A 112 1.29 -31.61 1.40
N LEU A 113 -0.02 -31.86 1.41
CA LEU A 113 -1.05 -30.93 1.89
C LEU A 113 -0.98 -30.67 3.42
N THR A 114 -0.09 -31.36 4.13
CA THR A 114 0.15 -31.21 5.58
C THR A 114 1.49 -30.57 5.91
N SER A 115 2.35 -30.29 4.92
CA SER A 115 3.53 -29.47 5.17
C SER A 115 3.01 -28.07 5.43
N ASP A 116 3.01 -27.71 6.71
CA ASP A 116 2.80 -26.37 7.22
C ASP A 116 3.88 -25.49 6.60
N ALA A 117 3.68 -25.07 5.35
CA ALA A 117 4.33 -23.92 4.77
C ALA A 117 3.71 -22.65 5.40
N VAL A 118 3.52 -22.64 6.72
CA VAL A 118 3.88 -21.48 7.51
C VAL A 118 5.40 -21.42 7.41
N ALA A 119 5.88 -20.96 6.25
CA ALA A 119 7.22 -20.41 6.15
C ALA A 119 7.38 -19.54 7.39
N ASP A 120 8.37 -19.86 8.24
CA ASP A 120 8.63 -19.21 9.53
C ASP A 120 8.35 -17.71 9.43
N MET A 121 7.13 -17.30 9.80
CA MET A 121 6.71 -15.89 9.81
C MET A 121 7.51 -15.09 10.86
N ASN A 122 8.34 -15.79 11.63
CA ASN A 122 9.24 -15.28 12.65
C ASN A 122 10.67 -15.03 12.14
N THR A 123 10.96 -15.27 10.85
CA THR A 123 12.21 -14.79 10.25
C THR A 123 11.92 -13.43 9.62
N PRO A 124 12.41 -12.31 10.17
CA PRO A 124 12.22 -11.01 9.55
C PRO A 124 12.92 -11.03 8.18
N LEU A 125 12.13 -11.19 7.12
CA LEU A 125 12.59 -11.14 5.72
C LEU A 125 13.12 -9.74 5.34
N LEU A 126 12.90 -8.74 6.21
CA LEU A 126 13.35 -7.37 6.06
C LEU A 126 14.23 -6.97 7.25
N PRO A 127 15.32 -6.20 7.02
CA PRO A 127 16.05 -5.55 8.09
C PRO A 127 15.08 -4.72 8.96
N PRO A 128 15.28 -4.66 10.29
CA PRO A 128 14.37 -3.98 11.21
C PRO A 128 14.18 -2.49 10.89
N GLU A 129 15.12 -1.89 10.15
CA GLU A 129 15.05 -0.53 9.64
C GLU A 129 13.85 -0.28 8.71
N TYR A 130 13.33 -1.32 8.04
CA TYR A 130 12.17 -1.27 7.15
C TYR A 130 10.86 -1.70 7.82
N SER A 131 10.92 -2.28 9.01
CA SER A 131 9.74 -2.67 9.81
C SER A 131 9.47 -1.74 11.00
N GLN A 132 10.42 -0.87 11.36
CA GLN A 132 10.24 0.12 12.43
C GLN A 132 9.25 1.21 12.01
N SER A 133 8.43 1.65 12.95
CA SER A 133 7.55 2.80 12.75
C SER A 133 8.36 4.10 12.66
N LEU A 134 7.97 5.03 11.79
CA LEU A 134 8.57 6.37 11.72
C LEU A 134 8.55 7.08 13.08
N PHE A 135 7.50 6.87 13.88
CA PHE A 135 7.40 7.44 15.22
C PHE A 135 8.42 6.83 16.20
N GLU A 136 8.71 5.54 16.04
CA GLU A 136 9.70 4.83 16.84
C GLU A 136 11.12 5.27 16.50
N TRP A 137 11.42 5.40 15.21
CA TRP A 137 12.68 5.98 14.74
C TRP A 137 12.88 7.42 15.24
N VAL A 138 11.86 8.29 15.13
CA VAL A 138 11.93 9.67 15.67
C VAL A 138 12.17 9.66 17.18
N GLY A 139 11.49 8.77 17.91
CA GLY A 139 11.68 8.64 19.37
C GLY A 139 13.11 8.26 19.76
N ILE A 140 13.77 7.39 18.98
CA ILE A 140 15.17 7.01 19.18
C ILE A 140 16.11 8.18 18.87
N GLN A 141 15.86 8.94 17.80
CA GLN A 141 16.69 10.09 17.43
C GLN A 141 16.62 11.22 18.46
N VAL A 142 15.43 11.52 18.97
CA VAL A 142 15.26 12.53 20.03
C VAL A 142 16.01 12.11 21.29
N ARG A 143 15.92 10.85 21.71
CA ARG A 143 16.67 10.33 22.87
C ARG A 143 18.18 10.36 22.68
N LYS A 144 18.70 10.07 21.48
CA LYS A 144 20.12 10.19 21.15
C LYS A 144 20.60 11.65 21.18
N GLY A 145 19.78 12.60 20.73
CA GLY A 145 20.10 14.04 20.76
C GLY A 145 20.14 14.66 22.16
N PHE A 146 19.54 14.02 23.17
CA PHE A 146 19.59 14.46 24.59
C PHE A 146 20.68 13.77 25.41
N ALA A 147 21.46 12.86 24.80
CA ALA A 147 22.53 12.11 25.46
C ALA A 147 23.94 12.66 25.12
N GLN A 148 24.03 13.94 24.71
CA GLN A 148 25.27 14.66 24.44
C GLN A 148 25.27 16.04 25.08
#